data_AF-A0A8C5WDP7-F1
#
_entry.id   AF-A0A8C5WDP7-F1
#
_cell.length_a   1.000
_cell.length_b   1.000
_cell.length_c   1.000
_cell.angle_alpha   90.00
_cell.angle_beta   90.00
_cell.angle_gamma   90.00
#
_symmetry.space_group_name_H-M   'P 1'
#
loop_
_entity.id
_entity.type
_entity.pdbx_description
1 polymer ?
#
loop_
_entity_poly.entity_id
_entity_poly.type
_entity_poly.pdbx_seq_one_letter_code
_entity_poly.pdbx_strand_id
1 'polypeptide(L)'
;MYNSYDQRTGGGRGVNRTGAYQSGNNTNYQNRGNAMMAQDYLPDSNEESTQPPQSVQQPTPQASREPQYMGAYTLIPPNESRRNAIQRSGYVPETEVRQKQQQMQAQAKYQKMLQREEHKKKEKAKEDAKIQRMKDIQRQKAENLKEKQKQQEQTRQIQWQDDRYLRNNAFLDHVSQQYDSYPVYDEHEAHSSVWARRESYRQQQKQEEEMKLQAMKAEQRQKSEMLEFEQRQKEENARQRHHENHKRVNNAFLDRLEQRNTANTSQNKYCGVKNEWN
;
A
#
# COMPACT_ATOMS: atom_id res chain seq x y z
N MET A 1 6.43 -61.09 30.43
CA MET A 1 6.07 -62.00 29.33
C MET A 1 4.77 -61.45 28.74
N TYR A 2 4.64 -60.87 27.55
CA TYR A 2 5.29 -61.03 26.26
C TYR A 2 5.39 -59.66 25.55
N ASN A 3 6.54 -59.37 24.92
CA ASN A 3 6.67 -58.39 23.83
C ASN A 3 6.31 -59.07 22.52
N SER A 4 5.93 -58.30 21.47
CA SER A 4 6.38 -58.50 20.06
C SER A 4 5.48 -57.85 18.99
N TYR A 5 6.05 -56.89 18.25
CA TYR A 5 6.00 -56.56 16.79
C TYR A 5 4.62 -56.37 16.09
N ASP A 6 4.37 -55.42 15.16
CA ASP A 6 5.11 -54.90 13.99
C ASP A 6 4.64 -53.45 13.65
N GLN A 7 5.46 -52.47 13.25
CA GLN A 7 6.21 -52.23 11.98
C GLN A 7 5.43 -51.70 10.75
N ARG A 8 5.73 -50.42 10.44
CA ARG A 8 6.10 -49.81 9.14
C ARG A 8 5.17 -49.88 7.92
N THR A 9 4.85 -48.69 7.39
CA THR A 9 5.27 -48.14 6.06
C THR A 9 5.08 -46.61 6.17
N GLY A 10 6.03 -45.70 5.89
CA GLY A 10 6.83 -45.49 4.67
C GLY A 10 5.95 -44.76 3.64
N GLY A 11 6.20 -43.55 3.15
CA GLY A 11 7.28 -42.57 3.25
C GLY A 11 6.90 -41.35 2.38
N GLY A 12 7.68 -40.27 2.35
CA GLY A 12 7.42 -39.18 1.41
C GLY A 12 8.18 -37.89 1.70
N ARG A 13 9.42 -37.83 1.24
CA ARG A 13 10.33 -36.67 1.31
C ARG A 13 9.80 -35.50 0.48
N GLY A 14 10.04 -34.29 0.96
CA GLY A 14 9.88 -33.04 0.21
C GLY A 14 10.73 -31.92 0.80
N VAL A 15 12.05 -32.02 0.60
CA VAL A 15 13.01 -30.94 0.86
C VAL A 15 13.04 -30.01 -0.36
N ASN A 16 13.42 -28.74 -0.12
CA ASN A 16 13.65 -27.61 -1.02
C ASN A 16 12.46 -26.63 -1.05
N ARG A 17 12.64 -25.32 -0.95
CA ARG A 17 13.74 -24.54 -1.53
C ARG A 17 13.77 -23.13 -0.90
N THR A 18 14.97 -22.69 -0.55
CA THR A 18 15.35 -21.28 -0.38
C THR A 18 15.07 -20.50 -1.67
N GLY A 19 14.53 -19.28 -1.55
CA GLY A 19 14.21 -18.46 -2.71
C GLY A 19 13.81 -17.03 -2.36
N ALA A 20 14.82 -16.16 -2.28
CA ALA A 20 14.83 -14.77 -2.72
C ALA A 20 13.60 -13.86 -2.42
N TYR A 21 13.74 -13.01 -1.41
CA TYR A 21 13.02 -11.74 -1.34
C TYR A 21 13.52 -10.82 -2.47
N GLN A 22 12.83 -10.80 -3.60
CA GLN A 22 13.03 -9.78 -4.62
C GLN A 22 12.25 -8.52 -4.23
N SER A 23 13.03 -7.52 -3.82
CA SER A 23 12.68 -6.11 -3.70
C SER A 23 12.08 -5.58 -5.00
N GLY A 24 10.77 -5.38 -5.04
CA GLY A 24 10.07 -4.66 -6.12
C GLY A 24 9.83 -3.21 -5.71
N ASN A 25 10.74 -2.33 -6.11
CA ASN A 25 10.51 -0.88 -6.11
C ASN A 25 9.37 -0.54 -7.08
N ASN A 26 8.35 0.20 -6.64
CA ASN A 26 7.51 0.96 -7.57
C ASN A 26 7.11 2.31 -6.97
N THR A 27 7.97 3.30 -7.18
CA THR A 27 7.64 4.72 -7.11
C THR A 27 6.91 5.11 -8.39
N ASN A 28 5.65 5.53 -8.30
CA ASN A 28 5.02 6.33 -9.34
C ASN A 28 4.42 7.61 -8.76
N TYR A 29 5.08 8.73 -9.09
CA TYR A 29 4.64 10.11 -8.93
C TYR A 29 3.78 10.50 -10.13
N GLN A 30 2.49 10.80 -9.94
CA GLN A 30 1.68 11.79 -10.71
C GLN A 30 0.44 12.08 -9.84
N ASN A 31 0.31 13.16 -9.08
CA ASN A 31 0.25 14.59 -9.41
C ASN A 31 -0.88 14.98 -10.40
N ARG A 32 -2.07 15.25 -9.84
CA ARG A 32 -3.12 16.21 -10.25
C ARG A 32 -3.82 16.55 -8.92
N GLY A 33 -3.70 17.73 -8.34
CA GLY A 33 -3.96 19.04 -8.91
C GLY A 33 -5.22 19.57 -8.22
N ASN A 34 -5.06 20.21 -7.07
CA ASN A 34 -6.01 21.19 -6.58
C ASN A 34 -5.22 22.27 -5.82
N ALA A 35 -4.87 23.32 -6.56
CA ALA A 35 -4.34 24.56 -6.04
C ALA A 35 -5.51 25.53 -5.94
N MET A 36 -5.85 25.97 -4.73
CA MET A 36 -6.44 27.29 -4.43
C MET A 36 -6.72 27.36 -2.93
N MET A 37 -5.90 28.12 -2.22
CA MET A 37 -6.26 29.18 -1.27
C MET A 37 -5.02 29.47 -0.42
N ALA A 38 -4.37 30.58 -0.77
CA ALA A 38 -3.46 31.27 0.11
C ALA A 38 -4.28 31.98 1.18
N GLN A 39 -3.83 31.94 2.44
CA GLN A 39 -3.42 33.15 3.17
C GLN A 39 -2.86 32.80 4.54
N ASP A 40 -1.72 33.45 4.81
CA ASP A 40 -1.26 33.98 6.08
C ASP A 40 -0.92 33.01 7.21
N TYR A 41 0.37 32.86 7.49
CA TYR A 41 0.99 33.28 8.77
C TYR A 41 2.51 33.07 8.69
N LEU A 42 3.24 34.18 8.77
CA LEU A 42 4.70 34.26 8.91
C LEU A 42 5.16 33.69 10.27
N PRO A 43 6.33 33.05 10.36
CA PRO A 43 7.08 33.02 11.61
C PRO A 43 8.17 34.09 11.62
N ASP A 44 8.13 34.82 12.72
CA ASP A 44 9.08 35.75 13.29
C ASP A 44 10.51 35.14 13.35
N SER A 45 11.50 35.95 13.02
CA SER A 45 12.93 35.66 13.24
C SER A 45 13.61 36.97 13.54
N ASN A 46 13.69 37.25 14.83
CA ASN A 46 14.78 37.90 15.56
C ASN A 46 15.70 38.82 14.75
N GLU A 47 15.54 40.09 15.06
CA GLU A 47 16.55 41.13 15.09
C GLU A 47 17.93 40.61 15.53
N GLU A 48 18.99 40.96 14.80
CA GLU A 48 19.98 41.93 15.30
C GLU A 48 20.96 42.35 14.20
N SER A 49 21.22 43.66 14.18
CA SER A 49 22.42 44.34 13.68
C SER A 49 22.42 44.96 12.27
N THR A 50 22.07 46.25 12.28
CA THR A 50 22.92 47.40 11.90
C THR A 50 23.23 47.69 10.42
N GLN A 51 22.50 48.70 9.91
CA GLN A 51 22.84 49.79 8.97
C GLN A 51 23.99 49.67 7.94
N PRO A 52 23.75 50.07 6.66
CA PRO A 52 24.77 50.57 5.74
C PRO A 52 24.67 52.11 5.55
N PRO A 53 25.63 52.76 4.86
CA PRO A 53 27.08 52.72 4.99
C PRO A 53 27.65 54.12 5.32
N GLN A 54 28.69 54.21 6.16
CA GLN A 54 29.48 55.44 6.27
C GLN A 54 30.84 55.27 5.57
N SER A 55 31.10 56.22 4.66
CA SER A 55 32.41 56.75 4.24
C SER A 55 33.54 55.75 4.02
N VAL A 56 33.68 55.26 2.79
CA VAL A 56 34.99 54.80 2.30
C VAL A 56 35.73 56.02 1.76
N GLN A 57 36.68 56.48 2.57
CA GLN A 57 37.69 57.46 2.22
C GLN A 57 38.39 57.05 0.92
N GLN A 58 38.51 58.01 -0.01
CA GLN A 58 39.49 57.93 -1.09
C GLN A 58 40.89 57.68 -0.48
N PRO A 59 41.70 56.75 -1.01
CA PRO A 59 43.12 56.78 -0.74
C PRO A 59 43.71 58.02 -1.42
N THR A 60 44.30 58.88 -0.59
CA THR A 60 45.15 60.03 -0.91
C THR A 60 46.38 59.64 -1.77
N PRO A 61 47.07 60.63 -2.35
CA PRO A 61 47.66 60.52 -3.69
C PRO A 61 48.84 59.57 -3.74
N GLN A 62 48.96 58.89 -4.89
CA GLN A 62 50.16 58.16 -5.29
C GLN A 62 51.37 59.08 -5.15
N ALA A 63 52.19 58.83 -4.12
CA ALA A 63 53.56 59.32 -4.09
C ALA A 63 54.26 58.82 -5.36
N SER A 64 54.71 59.78 -6.16
CA SER A 64 55.53 59.70 -7.37
C SER A 64 56.16 58.31 -7.64
N ARG A 65 55.47 57.49 -8.44
CA ARG A 65 56.11 56.37 -9.13
C ARG A 65 56.63 56.86 -10.47
N GLU A 66 57.77 57.55 -10.45
CA GLU A 66 58.44 57.88 -11.70
C GLU A 66 58.96 56.58 -12.35
N PRO A 67 58.58 56.28 -13.60
CA PRO A 67 59.15 55.16 -14.33
C PRO A 67 60.66 55.35 -14.45
N GLN A 68 61.44 54.41 -13.88
CA GLN A 68 62.87 54.39 -14.13
C GLN A 68 63.13 53.81 -15.52
N TYR A 69 63.61 54.66 -16.42
CA TYR A 69 64.00 54.31 -17.77
C TYR A 69 65.46 53.86 -17.77
N MET A 70 65.70 52.58 -18.09
CA MET A 70 67.03 52.06 -18.41
C MET A 70 67.04 51.68 -19.90
N GLY A 71 67.29 52.69 -20.75
CA GLY A 71 67.26 52.52 -22.21
C GLY A 71 65.83 52.31 -22.75
N ALA A 72 65.62 51.24 -23.52
CA ALA A 72 64.34 50.96 -24.20
C ALA A 72 63.28 50.25 -23.33
N TYR A 73 63.57 50.00 -22.05
CA TYR A 73 62.65 49.31 -21.13
C TYR A 73 62.30 50.17 -19.92
N THR A 74 61.02 50.17 -19.57
CA THR A 74 60.47 50.85 -18.39
C THR A 74 60.34 49.85 -17.24
N LEU A 75 61.08 50.04 -16.15
CA LEU A 75 60.98 49.19 -14.97
C LEU A 75 59.86 49.69 -14.05
N ILE A 76 58.74 48.95 -14.00
CA ILE A 76 57.63 49.26 -13.11
C ILE A 76 57.83 48.51 -11.79
N PRO A 77 58.08 49.20 -10.65
CA PRO A 77 58.29 48.53 -9.38
C PRO A 77 57.00 47.87 -8.86
N PRO A 78 57.10 46.69 -8.22
CA PRO A 78 55.94 45.93 -7.76
C PRO A 78 55.00 46.75 -6.87
N ASN A 79 53.69 46.56 -7.03
CA ASN A 79 52.67 47.25 -6.23
C ASN A 79 52.38 46.46 -4.95
N GLU A 80 53.23 46.71 -3.95
CA GLU A 80 53.14 46.19 -2.58
C GLU A 80 51.74 46.41 -1.96
N SER A 81 51.14 47.59 -2.11
CA SER A 81 49.83 47.90 -1.54
C SER A 81 48.70 47.04 -2.12
N ARG A 82 48.68 46.83 -3.44
CA ARG A 82 47.70 45.94 -4.10
C ARG A 82 47.92 44.47 -3.70
N ARG A 83 49.18 44.05 -3.58
CA ARG A 83 49.54 42.69 -3.14
C ARG A 83 49.13 42.44 -1.69
N ASN A 84 49.40 43.39 -0.79
CA ASN A 84 49.03 43.31 0.62
C ASN A 84 47.50 43.40 0.81
N ALA A 85 46.79 44.17 -0.02
CA ALA A 85 45.33 44.21 -0.03
C ALA A 85 44.71 42.86 -0.44
N ILE A 86 45.25 42.19 -1.47
CA ILE A 86 44.78 40.86 -1.90
C ILE A 86 45.04 39.80 -0.80
N GLN A 87 46.17 39.88 -0.10
CA GLN A 87 46.48 38.95 1.00
C GLN A 87 45.59 39.18 2.24
N ARG A 88 45.21 40.43 2.54
CA ARG A 88 44.34 40.78 3.67
C ARG A 88 42.84 40.60 3.39
N SER A 89 42.43 40.53 2.11
CA SER A 89 41.02 40.44 1.68
C SER A 89 40.38 39.05 1.86
N GLY A 90 40.88 38.20 2.76
CA GLY A 90 40.25 36.91 3.05
C GLY A 90 40.67 35.80 2.08
N TYR A 91 41.98 35.63 1.89
CA TYR A 91 42.52 34.41 1.30
C TYR A 91 42.31 33.25 2.27
N VAL A 92 41.17 32.57 2.16
CA VAL A 92 40.95 31.28 2.82
C VAL A 92 41.85 30.28 2.11
N PRO A 93 42.78 29.60 2.81
CA PRO A 93 43.66 28.65 2.17
C PRO A 93 42.83 27.56 1.46
N GLU A 94 43.25 27.14 0.28
CA GLU A 94 42.49 26.18 -0.55
C GLU A 94 42.15 24.88 0.20
N THR A 95 42.96 24.52 1.19
CA THR A 95 42.76 23.39 2.09
C THR A 95 41.53 23.56 2.98
N GLU A 96 41.26 24.75 3.51
CA GLU A 96 40.08 25.06 4.31
C GLU A 96 38.80 25.07 3.46
N VAL A 97 38.87 25.64 2.24
CA VAL A 97 37.75 25.60 1.29
C VAL A 97 37.38 24.15 0.95
N ARG A 98 38.39 23.31 0.70
CA ARG A 98 38.22 21.87 0.45
C ARG A 98 37.66 21.14 1.66
N GLN A 99 38.15 21.43 2.86
CA GLN A 99 37.67 20.81 4.09
C GLN A 99 36.19 21.16 4.34
N LYS A 100 35.83 22.44 4.19
CA LYS A 100 34.45 22.91 4.32
C LYS A 100 33.53 22.29 3.27
N GLN A 101 34.01 22.15 2.03
CA GLN A 101 33.29 21.45 0.97
C GLN A 101 33.05 19.98 1.34
N GLN A 102 34.06 19.27 1.86
CA GLN A 102 33.92 17.88 2.32
C GLN A 102 32.93 17.76 3.49
N GLN A 103 32.99 18.65 4.47
CA GLN A 103 32.06 18.70 5.60
C GLN A 103 30.61 18.92 5.13
N MET A 104 30.40 19.85 4.21
CA MET A 104 29.07 20.13 3.64
C MET A 104 28.51 18.91 2.89
N GLN A 105 29.33 18.22 2.10
CA GLN A 105 28.94 16.98 1.43
C GLN A 105 28.59 15.87 2.43
N ALA A 106 29.34 15.75 3.53
CA ALA A 106 29.06 14.78 4.59
C ALA A 106 27.73 15.08 5.30
N GLN A 107 27.46 16.34 5.63
CA GLN A 107 26.20 16.77 6.25
C GLN A 107 25.00 16.55 5.32
N ALA A 108 25.12 16.93 4.04
CA ALA A 108 24.07 16.71 3.05
C ALA A 108 23.77 15.21 2.86
N LYS A 109 24.81 14.36 2.84
CA LYS A 109 24.66 12.90 2.80
C LYS A 109 23.90 12.39 4.03
N TYR A 110 24.19 12.92 5.22
CA TYR A 110 23.50 12.55 6.45
C TYR A 110 22.02 12.96 6.44
N GLN A 111 21.70 14.19 6.08
CA GLN A 111 20.31 14.66 5.97
C GLN A 111 19.49 13.82 4.98
N LYS A 112 20.10 13.44 3.84
CA LYS A 112 19.47 12.55 2.86
C LYS A 112 19.19 11.16 3.43
N MET A 113 20.06 10.63 4.28
CA MET A 113 19.82 9.35 4.95
C MET A 113 18.66 9.47 5.95
N LEU A 114 18.60 10.55 6.72
CA LEU A 114 17.54 10.81 7.67
C LEU A 114 16.16 10.86 7.00
N GLN A 115 16.02 11.63 5.91
CA GLN A 115 14.78 11.73 5.13
C GLN A 115 14.34 10.38 4.56
N ARG A 116 15.29 9.55 4.10
CA ARG A 116 14.99 8.18 3.63
C ARG A 116 14.50 7.30 4.76
N GLU A 117 15.09 7.38 5.94
CA GLU A 117 14.66 6.61 7.09
C GLU A 117 13.28 7.03 7.58
N GLU A 118 13.00 8.34 7.63
CA GLU A 118 11.68 8.86 7.98
C GLU A 118 10.61 8.40 7.00
N HIS A 119 10.88 8.48 5.70
CA HIS A 119 9.98 7.96 4.68
C HIS A 119 9.72 6.46 4.88
N LYS A 120 10.78 5.66 5.10
CA LYS A 120 10.64 4.22 5.36
C LYS A 120 9.85 3.93 6.63
N LYS A 121 10.08 4.67 7.73
CA LYS A 121 9.34 4.53 8.98
C LYS A 121 7.86 4.87 8.77
N LYS A 122 7.56 5.94 8.04
CA LYS A 122 6.20 6.35 7.71
C LYS A 122 5.47 5.31 6.86
N GLU A 123 6.14 4.73 5.87
CA GLU A 123 5.54 3.68 5.04
C GLU A 123 5.26 2.40 5.85
N LYS A 124 6.19 1.97 6.70
CA LYS A 124 5.97 0.84 7.62
C LYS A 124 4.78 1.09 8.56
N ALA A 125 4.69 2.28 9.15
CA ALA A 125 3.58 2.62 10.04
C ALA A 125 2.22 2.57 9.32
N LYS A 126 2.14 2.97 8.04
CA LYS A 126 0.92 2.85 7.23
C LYS A 126 0.57 1.39 6.93
N GLU A 127 1.58 0.57 6.62
CA GLU A 127 1.40 -0.86 6.38
C GLU A 127 0.89 -1.57 7.64
N ASP A 128 1.51 -1.31 8.78
CA ASP A 128 1.11 -1.85 10.08
C ASP A 128 -0.32 -1.42 10.46
N ALA A 129 -0.68 -0.15 10.22
CA ALA A 129 -2.04 0.33 10.43
C ALA A 129 -3.06 -0.39 9.53
N LYS A 130 -2.69 -0.71 8.28
CA LYS A 130 -3.55 -1.49 7.37
C LYS A 130 -3.71 -2.93 7.86
N ILE A 131 -2.62 -3.57 8.30
CA ILE A 131 -2.65 -4.91 8.89
C ILE A 131 -3.56 -4.91 10.12
N GLN A 132 -3.45 -3.89 10.97
CA GLN A 132 -4.29 -3.77 12.15
C GLN A 132 -5.77 -3.64 11.79
N ARG A 133 -6.12 -2.76 10.84
CA ARG A 133 -7.50 -2.63 10.33
C ARG A 133 -8.04 -3.96 9.80
N MET A 134 -7.24 -4.70 9.04
CA MET A 134 -7.64 -6.01 8.52
C MET A 134 -7.91 -7.02 9.65
N LYS A 135 -7.12 -6.99 10.72
CA LYS A 135 -7.36 -7.82 11.92
C LYS A 135 -8.62 -7.40 12.67
N ASP A 136 -8.84 -6.10 12.84
CA ASP A 136 -10.06 -5.56 13.48
C ASP A 136 -11.33 -5.99 12.74
N ILE A 137 -11.31 -5.90 11.41
CA ILE A 137 -12.42 -6.37 10.57
C ILE A 137 -12.69 -7.87 10.79
N GLN A 138 -11.65 -8.70 10.91
CA GLN A 138 -11.84 -10.12 11.20
C GLN A 138 -12.40 -10.37 12.61
N ARG A 139 -11.92 -9.62 13.62
CA ARG A 139 -12.47 -9.68 14.98
C ARG A 139 -13.97 -9.33 15.00
N GLN A 140 -14.35 -8.22 14.36
CA GLN A 140 -15.75 -7.81 14.26
C GLN A 140 -16.60 -8.84 13.52
N LYS A 141 -16.10 -9.44 12.44
CA LYS A 141 -16.81 -10.54 11.76
C LYS A 141 -17.06 -11.73 12.68
N ALA A 142 -16.08 -12.10 13.50
CA ALA A 142 -16.22 -13.20 14.47
C ALA A 142 -17.18 -12.84 15.61
N GLU A 143 -17.16 -11.60 16.08
CA GLU A 143 -18.07 -11.08 17.10
C GLU A 143 -19.52 -11.07 16.61
N ASN A 144 -19.77 -10.47 15.44
CA ASN A 144 -21.09 -10.45 14.81
C ASN A 144 -21.63 -11.86 14.56
N LEU A 145 -20.76 -12.82 14.22
CA LEU A 145 -21.15 -14.22 14.05
C LEU A 145 -21.57 -14.86 15.38
N LYS A 146 -20.81 -14.63 16.45
CA LYS A 146 -21.15 -15.12 17.79
C LYS A 146 -22.44 -14.50 18.32
N GLU A 147 -22.66 -13.22 18.09
CA GLU A 147 -23.88 -12.53 18.49
C GLU A 147 -25.10 -13.09 17.75
N LYS A 148 -25.00 -13.33 16.44
CA LYS A 148 -26.05 -13.99 15.67
C LYS A 148 -26.36 -15.39 16.20
N GLN A 149 -25.34 -16.17 16.56
CA GLN A 149 -25.53 -17.48 17.18
C GLN A 149 -26.22 -17.37 18.54
N LYS A 150 -25.81 -16.41 19.38
CA LYS A 150 -26.42 -16.15 20.68
C LYS A 150 -27.90 -15.80 20.55
N GLN A 151 -28.25 -14.92 19.61
CA GLN A 151 -29.65 -14.57 19.32
C GLN A 151 -30.45 -15.80 18.89
N GLN A 152 -29.91 -16.63 17.99
CA GLN A 152 -30.58 -17.86 17.57
C GLN A 152 -30.78 -18.85 18.71
N GLU A 153 -29.80 -19.00 19.61
CA GLU A 153 -29.93 -19.85 20.79
C GLU A 153 -30.99 -19.31 21.76
N GLN A 154 -31.03 -18.00 21.96
CA GLN A 154 -32.08 -17.37 22.77
C GLN A 154 -33.47 -17.63 22.18
N THR A 155 -33.64 -17.49 20.87
CA THR A 155 -34.91 -17.82 20.22
C THR A 155 -35.26 -19.29 20.38
N ARG A 156 -34.30 -20.21 20.18
CA ARG A 156 -34.52 -21.65 20.42
C ARG A 156 -34.94 -21.92 21.85
N GLN A 157 -34.31 -21.25 22.82
CA GLN A 157 -34.61 -21.42 24.23
C GLN A 157 -36.03 -20.93 24.56
N ILE A 158 -36.44 -19.78 24.03
CA ILE A 158 -37.81 -19.26 24.20
C ILE A 158 -38.82 -20.22 23.58
N GLN A 159 -38.63 -20.61 22.32
CA GLN A 159 -39.52 -21.57 21.64
C GLN A 159 -39.61 -22.89 22.39
N TRP A 160 -38.49 -23.41 22.89
CA TRP A 160 -38.47 -24.63 23.68
C TRP A 160 -39.23 -24.47 25.00
N GLN A 161 -39.12 -23.32 25.66
CA GLN A 161 -39.89 -23.03 26.88
C GLN A 161 -41.39 -22.94 26.56
N ASP A 162 -41.77 -22.25 25.49
CA ASP A 162 -43.15 -22.11 25.05
C ASP A 162 -43.75 -23.47 24.67
N ASP A 163 -43.06 -24.27 23.86
CA ASP A 163 -43.47 -25.62 23.48
C ASP A 163 -43.62 -26.52 24.71
N ARG A 164 -42.68 -26.44 25.65
CA ARG A 164 -42.75 -27.18 26.91
C ARG A 164 -43.95 -26.75 27.74
N TYR A 165 -44.23 -25.46 27.82
CA TYR A 165 -45.37 -24.90 28.54
C TYR A 165 -46.70 -25.35 27.91
N LEU A 166 -46.85 -25.18 26.59
CA LEU A 166 -48.03 -25.60 25.84
C LEU A 166 -48.25 -27.12 25.94
N ARG A 167 -47.19 -27.92 25.83
CA ARG A 167 -47.28 -29.38 25.98
C ARG A 167 -47.72 -29.79 27.38
N ASN A 168 -47.26 -29.09 28.41
CA ASN A 168 -47.67 -29.35 29.79
C ASN A 168 -49.14 -28.98 30.00
N ASN A 169 -49.56 -27.80 29.54
CA ASN A 169 -50.96 -27.37 29.63
C ASN A 169 -51.90 -28.28 28.85
N ALA A 170 -51.54 -28.67 27.62
CA ALA A 170 -52.33 -29.60 26.83
C ALA A 170 -52.52 -30.95 27.54
N PHE A 171 -51.51 -31.42 28.29
CA PHE A 171 -51.63 -32.60 29.12
C PHE A 171 -52.60 -32.37 30.29
N LEU A 172 -52.50 -31.23 30.99
CA LEU A 172 -53.40 -30.89 32.10
C LEU A 172 -54.86 -30.71 31.65
N ASP A 173 -55.08 -30.11 30.48
CA ASP A 173 -56.40 -29.96 29.86
C ASP A 173 -56.99 -31.32 29.49
N HIS A 174 -56.17 -32.20 28.89
CA HIS A 174 -56.60 -33.56 28.55
C HIS A 174 -57.00 -34.36 29.80
N VAL A 175 -56.22 -34.27 30.87
CA VAL A 175 -56.54 -34.92 32.15
C VAL A 175 -57.83 -34.34 32.73
N SER A 176 -58.01 -33.02 32.72
CA SER A 176 -59.23 -32.38 33.22
C SER A 176 -60.48 -32.78 32.41
N GLN A 177 -60.39 -32.82 31.07
CA GLN A 177 -61.49 -33.21 30.17
C GLN A 177 -61.90 -34.68 30.35
N GLN A 178 -60.99 -35.58 30.73
CA GLN A 178 -61.30 -36.98 31.02
C GLN A 178 -62.23 -37.15 32.24
N TYR A 179 -62.27 -36.17 33.15
CA TYR A 179 -63.18 -36.22 34.31
C TYR A 179 -64.59 -35.70 34.00
N ASP A 180 -64.78 -34.94 32.92
CA ASP A 180 -66.06 -34.30 32.58
C ASP A 180 -66.86 -35.02 31.47
N SER A 181 -66.32 -36.07 30.83
CA SER A 181 -66.97 -36.75 29.69
C SER A 181 -67.07 -38.27 29.89
N TYR A 182 -68.27 -38.75 30.22
CA TYR A 182 -68.67 -40.15 30.02
C TYR A 182 -68.87 -40.38 28.51
N PRO A 183 -68.20 -41.37 27.87
CA PRO A 183 -68.27 -41.53 26.43
C PRO A 183 -69.59 -42.17 26.00
N VAL A 184 -70.41 -41.41 25.29
CA VAL A 184 -71.41 -41.95 24.36
C VAL A 184 -70.68 -42.22 23.05
N TYR A 185 -70.54 -43.49 22.70
CA TYR A 185 -69.99 -43.89 21.41
C TYR A 185 -71.05 -43.61 20.34
N ASP A 186 -70.77 -42.65 19.47
CA ASP A 186 -71.47 -42.55 18.19
C ASP A 186 -70.50 -42.81 17.05
N GLU A 187 -70.94 -43.69 16.19
CA GLU A 187 -70.26 -44.25 15.05
C GLU A 187 -70.52 -43.34 13.83
N HIS A 188 -69.66 -43.42 12.82
CA HIS A 188 -69.72 -42.72 11.52
C HIS A 188 -68.98 -41.36 11.42
N GLU A 189 -67.76 -41.40 10.88
CA GLU A 189 -67.51 -41.04 9.48
C GLU A 189 -66.04 -41.27 9.14
N ALA A 190 -65.77 -41.71 7.92
CA ALA A 190 -64.44 -41.94 7.37
C ALA A 190 -63.68 -40.61 7.15
N HIS A 191 -63.40 -39.89 8.24
CA HIS A 191 -62.53 -38.74 8.22
C HIS A 191 -61.14 -39.23 7.82
N SER A 192 -60.63 -38.72 6.69
CA SER A 192 -59.21 -38.77 6.31
C SER A 192 -58.37 -38.76 7.57
N SER A 193 -57.80 -39.92 7.89
CA SER A 193 -57.24 -40.23 9.20
C SER A 193 -56.51 -39.01 9.76
N VAL A 194 -56.82 -38.60 10.98
CA VAL A 194 -56.13 -37.49 11.67
C VAL A 194 -54.60 -37.67 11.58
N TRP A 195 -54.13 -38.92 11.50
CA TRP A 195 -52.75 -39.28 11.20
C TRP A 195 -52.27 -38.96 9.79
N ALA A 196 -53.09 -39.17 8.76
CA ALA A 196 -52.76 -38.80 7.37
C ALA A 196 -52.56 -37.28 7.23
N ARG A 197 -53.41 -36.47 7.87
CA ARG A 197 -53.27 -34.99 7.89
C ARG A 197 -52.04 -34.54 8.68
N ARG A 198 -51.74 -35.22 9.79
CA ARG A 198 -50.53 -34.96 10.60
C ARG A 198 -49.25 -35.34 9.86
N GLU A 199 -49.27 -36.42 9.10
CA GLU A 199 -48.10 -36.89 8.36
C GLU A 199 -47.84 -36.03 7.11
N SER A 200 -48.88 -35.62 6.38
CA SER A 200 -48.73 -34.66 5.28
C SER A 200 -48.17 -33.33 5.76
N TYR A 201 -48.60 -32.85 6.94
CA TYR A 201 -48.04 -31.64 7.56
C TYR A 201 -46.56 -31.79 7.92
N ARG A 202 -46.15 -32.94 8.49
CA ARG A 202 -44.74 -33.22 8.79
C ARG A 202 -43.89 -33.35 7.53
N GLN A 203 -44.44 -33.90 6.46
CA GLN A 203 -43.76 -34.00 5.16
C GLN A 203 -43.59 -32.61 4.52
N GLN A 204 -44.63 -31.78 4.55
CA GLN A 204 -44.58 -30.42 4.05
C GLN A 204 -43.52 -29.58 4.79
N GLN A 205 -43.47 -29.66 6.13
CA GLN A 205 -42.44 -29.00 6.94
C GLN A 205 -41.02 -29.40 6.52
N LYS A 206 -40.77 -30.70 6.31
CA LYS A 206 -39.46 -31.18 5.83
C LYS A 206 -39.11 -30.62 4.45
N GLN A 207 -40.07 -30.57 3.53
CA GLN A 207 -39.86 -30.03 2.19
C GLN A 207 -39.59 -28.52 2.22
N GLU A 208 -40.30 -27.77 3.05
CA GLU A 208 -40.08 -26.33 3.22
C GLU A 208 -38.69 -26.05 3.83
N GLU A 209 -38.27 -26.82 4.83
CA GLU A 209 -36.92 -26.74 5.41
C GLU A 209 -35.84 -27.09 4.40
N GLU A 210 -36.04 -28.13 3.60
CA GLU A 210 -35.10 -28.57 2.56
C GLU A 210 -34.97 -27.52 1.44
N MET A 211 -36.08 -26.98 0.97
CA MET A 211 -36.12 -25.87 0.00
C MET A 211 -35.42 -24.64 0.54
N LYS A 212 -35.65 -24.29 1.81
CA LYS A 212 -34.99 -23.15 2.46
C LYS A 212 -33.48 -23.37 2.59
N LEU A 213 -33.05 -24.59 2.93
CA LEU A 213 -31.64 -24.95 3.00
C LEU A 213 -30.98 -24.88 1.62
N GLN A 214 -31.66 -25.36 0.58
CA GLN A 214 -31.17 -25.30 -0.80
C GLN A 214 -31.06 -23.86 -1.30
N ALA A 215 -32.04 -23.01 -1.00
CA ALA A 215 -32.00 -21.58 -1.31
C ALA A 215 -30.82 -20.89 -0.62
N MET A 216 -30.59 -21.15 0.67
CA MET A 216 -29.46 -20.58 1.41
C MET A 216 -28.10 -21.03 0.84
N LYS A 217 -27.98 -22.30 0.43
CA LYS A 217 -26.76 -22.81 -0.25
C LYS A 217 -26.56 -22.15 -1.61
N ALA A 218 -27.63 -21.95 -2.38
CA ALA A 218 -27.57 -21.28 -3.67
C ALA A 218 -27.14 -19.81 -3.53
N GLU A 219 -27.68 -19.09 -2.54
CA GLU A 219 -27.28 -17.71 -2.24
C GLU A 219 -25.80 -17.61 -1.85
N GLN A 220 -25.32 -18.54 -1.02
CA GLN A 220 -23.91 -18.60 -0.66
C GLN A 220 -23.01 -18.84 -1.88
N ARG A 221 -23.43 -19.72 -2.81
CA ARG A 221 -22.73 -19.97 -4.08
C ARG A 221 -22.71 -18.73 -4.98
N GLN A 222 -23.85 -18.06 -5.15
CA GLN A 222 -23.92 -16.81 -5.92
C GLN A 222 -22.99 -15.74 -5.35
N LYS A 223 -22.92 -15.63 -4.02
CA LYS A 223 -22.00 -14.70 -3.36
C LYS A 223 -20.54 -15.06 -3.60
N SER A 224 -20.17 -16.35 -3.58
CA SER A 224 -18.81 -16.77 -3.93
C SER A 224 -18.48 -16.53 -5.41
N GLU A 225 -19.42 -16.80 -6.32
CA GLU A 225 -19.26 -16.56 -7.76
C GLU A 225 -19.05 -15.07 -8.06
N MET A 226 -19.81 -14.19 -7.40
CA MET A 226 -19.65 -12.74 -7.54
C MET A 226 -18.26 -12.28 -7.10
N LEU A 227 -17.78 -12.79 -5.96
CA LEU A 227 -16.45 -12.47 -5.45
C LEU A 227 -15.34 -13.01 -6.35
N GLU A 228 -15.48 -14.24 -6.84
CA GLU A 228 -14.52 -14.84 -7.76
C GLU A 228 -14.49 -14.11 -9.11
N PHE A 229 -15.65 -13.68 -9.61
CA PHE A 229 -15.76 -12.88 -10.82
C PHE A 229 -15.05 -11.53 -10.67
N GLU A 230 -15.29 -10.81 -9.56
CA GLU A 230 -14.61 -9.53 -9.29
C GLU A 230 -13.09 -9.72 -9.17
N GLN A 231 -12.64 -10.79 -8.53
CA GLN A 231 -11.22 -11.12 -8.42
C GLN A 231 -10.61 -11.45 -9.80
N ARG A 232 -11.28 -12.25 -10.61
CA ARG A 232 -10.85 -12.62 -11.96
C ARG A 232 -10.72 -11.38 -12.85
N GLN A 233 -11.69 -10.46 -12.79
CA GLN A 233 -11.64 -9.18 -13.50
C GLN A 233 -10.43 -8.34 -13.08
N LYS A 234 -10.12 -8.26 -11.78
CA LYS A 234 -8.94 -7.53 -11.30
C LYS A 234 -7.63 -8.15 -11.80
N GLU A 235 -7.54 -9.48 -11.79
CA GLU A 235 -6.35 -10.20 -12.27
C GLU A 235 -6.18 -10.04 -13.79
N GLU A 236 -7.26 -10.17 -14.55
CA GLU A 236 -7.24 -10.01 -16.01
C GLU A 236 -6.84 -8.58 -16.40
N ASN A 237 -7.40 -7.57 -15.74
CA ASN A 237 -6.97 -6.18 -15.91
C ASN A 237 -5.48 -5.98 -15.59
N ALA A 238 -4.95 -6.63 -14.55
CA ALA A 238 -3.53 -6.57 -14.22
C ALA A 238 -2.65 -7.24 -15.30
N ARG A 239 -3.08 -8.40 -15.81
CA ARG A 239 -2.41 -9.10 -16.92
C ARG A 239 -2.44 -8.27 -18.20
N GLN A 240 -3.57 -7.64 -18.52
CA GLN A 240 -3.71 -6.78 -19.68
C GLN A 240 -2.77 -5.56 -19.58
N ARG A 241 -2.76 -4.86 -18.44
CA ARG A 241 -1.82 -3.75 -18.21
C ARG A 241 -0.36 -4.17 -18.35
N HIS A 242 -0.02 -5.34 -17.82
CA HIS A 242 1.32 -5.90 -17.93
C HIS A 242 1.70 -6.19 -19.39
N HIS A 243 0.77 -6.78 -20.16
CA HIS A 243 0.93 -7.07 -21.58
C HIS A 243 1.04 -5.80 -22.42
N GLU A 244 0.17 -4.82 -22.19
CA GLU A 244 0.21 -3.50 -22.84
C GLU A 244 1.51 -2.78 -22.54
N ASN A 245 1.99 -2.84 -21.30
CA ASN A 245 3.28 -2.26 -20.94
C ASN A 245 4.45 -2.96 -21.67
N HIS A 246 4.41 -4.29 -21.79
CA HIS A 246 5.39 -5.04 -22.59
C HIS A 246 5.40 -4.58 -24.05
N LYS A 247 4.23 -4.44 -24.68
CA LYS A 247 4.10 -3.91 -26.05
C LYS A 247 4.65 -2.50 -26.17
N ARG A 248 4.31 -1.62 -25.23
CA ARG A 248 4.78 -0.22 -25.23
C ARG A 248 6.30 -0.14 -25.13
N VAL A 249 6.91 -0.91 -24.23
CA VAL A 249 8.37 -0.92 -24.05
C VAL A 249 9.06 -1.52 -25.26
N ASN A 250 8.51 -2.60 -25.85
CA ASN A 250 9.05 -3.22 -27.05
C ASN A 250 8.99 -2.24 -28.25
N ASN A 251 7.85 -1.60 -28.48
CA ASN A 251 7.70 -0.61 -29.54
C ASN A 251 8.66 0.57 -29.35
N ALA A 252 8.76 1.12 -28.13
CA ALA A 252 9.69 2.21 -27.84
C ALA A 252 11.17 1.81 -28.04
N PHE A 253 11.49 0.53 -27.82
CA PHE A 253 12.81 -0.01 -28.12
C PHE A 253 13.07 -0.07 -29.63
N LEU A 254 12.09 -0.53 -30.43
CA LEU A 254 12.18 -0.56 -31.90
C LEU A 254 12.31 0.86 -32.48
N ASP A 255 11.50 1.81 -32.02
CA ASP A 255 11.58 3.22 -32.45
C ASP A 255 12.98 3.79 -32.20
N ARG A 256 13.58 3.47 -31.04
CA ARG A 256 14.94 3.92 -30.70
C ARG A 256 15.99 3.26 -31.60
N LEU A 257 15.81 2.00 -31.98
CA LEU A 257 16.69 1.33 -32.94
C LEU A 257 16.60 1.96 -34.33
N GLU A 258 15.39 2.27 -34.80
CA GLU A 258 15.18 2.92 -36.10
C GLU A 258 15.71 4.35 -36.12
N GLN A 259 15.51 5.12 -35.06
CA GLN A 259 16.09 6.46 -34.90
C GLN A 259 17.62 6.42 -34.89
N ARG A 260 18.21 5.38 -34.28
CA ARG A 260 19.67 5.20 -34.29
C ARG A 260 20.20 4.83 -35.68
N ASN A 261 19.49 3.98 -36.41
CA ASN A 261 19.85 3.61 -37.77
C ASN A 261 19.71 4.78 -38.74
N THR A 262 18.63 5.54 -38.68
CA THR A 262 18.43 6.75 -39.51
C THR A 262 19.45 7.85 -39.18
N ALA A 263 19.81 8.03 -37.90
CA ALA A 263 20.89 8.92 -37.49
C ALA A 263 22.26 8.47 -38.03
N ASN A 264 22.55 7.16 -38.00
CA ASN A 264 23.78 6.60 -38.59
C ASN A 264 23.81 6.75 -40.13
N THR A 265 22.69 6.50 -40.82
CA THR A 265 22.58 6.72 -42.27
C THR A 265 22.74 8.19 -42.65
N SER A 266 22.25 9.11 -41.81
CA SER A 266 22.41 10.55 -42.02
C SER A 266 23.86 10.98 -41.77
N GLN A 267 24.55 10.47 -40.74
CA GLN A 267 25.98 10.75 -40.55
C GLN A 267 26.85 10.18 -41.68
N ASN A 268 26.52 9.01 -42.22
CA ASN A 268 27.30 8.40 -43.30
C ASN A 268 27.15 9.14 -44.64
N LYS A 269 26.05 9.88 -44.85
CA LYS A 269 25.86 10.76 -46.02
C LYS A 269 26.67 12.06 -45.97
N TYR A 270 27.15 12.48 -44.79
CA TYR A 270 27.96 13.70 -44.62
C TYR A 270 29.46 13.45 -44.38
N CYS A 271 29.91 12.19 -44.32
CA CYS A 271 31.30 11.79 -44.08
C CYS A 271 32.05 11.33 -45.37
N GLY A 272 31.32 11.06 -46.46
CA GLY A 272 31.86 10.43 -47.67
C GLY A 272 32.29 11.37 -48.79
N VAL A 273 32.98 12.50 -48.53
CA VAL A 273 33.70 13.23 -49.58
C VAL A 273 34.96 13.88 -48.98
N LYS A 274 36.11 13.22 -49.13
CA LYS A 274 37.46 13.79 -49.24
C LYS A 274 38.46 12.65 -49.06
N ASN A 275 38.89 12.06 -50.16
CA ASN A 275 40.20 11.44 -50.36
C ASN A 275 40.35 11.17 -51.87
N GLU A 276 40.57 12.24 -52.63
CA GLU A 276 41.12 12.16 -53.98
C GLU A 276 42.56 12.65 -53.89
N TRP A 277 43.51 11.71 -54.02
CA TRP A 277 44.90 11.99 -54.34
C TRP A 277 45.05 11.85 -55.85
N ASN A 278 45.42 12.96 -56.50
CA ASN A 278 46.22 13.01 -57.72
C ASN A 278 47.01 14.32 -57.71
#